data_AF-A0A3A3Z1K6-F1
#
_entry.id   AF-A0A3A3Z1K6-F1
#
_cell.length_a   1.000
_cell.length_b   1.000
_cell.length_c   1.000
_cell.angle_alpha   90.00
_cell.angle_beta   90.00
_cell.angle_gamma   90.00
#
_symmetry.space_group_name_H-M   'P 1'
#
loop_
_entity.id
_entity.type
_entity.pdbx_description
1 polymer ?
#
loop_
_entity_poly.entity_id
_entity_poly.type
_entity_poly.pdbx_seq_one_letter_code
_entity_poly.pdbx_strand_id
1 'polypeptide(L)'
;MRWATRAGVHIDRAACAWLLRRFVDPGAVFVFVADPAQVPADATPFDVPGVDLSHHGRDCSFETVLRRYELTDPVLWRIAALVHEADLDDGRYDAPEAPGFDLALRALSMVEGDERVLELTGPLFDGVYEFFRRELLLGREPS
;
A
#
# COMPACT_ATOMS: atom_id res chain seq x y z
N MET A 1 -5.58 -13.20 -9.72
CA MET A 1 -6.85 -13.37 -8.95
C MET A 1 -7.57 -12.03 -8.87
N ARG A 2 -8.85 -11.99 -8.46
CA ARG A 2 -9.55 -10.72 -8.17
C ARG A 2 -9.31 -10.33 -6.71
N TRP A 3 -9.05 -9.05 -6.49
CA TRP A 3 -8.81 -8.47 -5.18
C TRP A 3 -9.78 -7.31 -4.99
N ALA A 4 -10.41 -7.22 -3.82
CA ALA A 4 -11.41 -6.19 -3.55
C ALA A 4 -10.98 -5.28 -2.40
N THR A 5 -11.19 -3.99 -2.55
CA THR A 5 -11.01 -3.01 -1.47
C THR A 5 -12.07 -1.92 -1.56
N ARG A 6 -12.13 -1.03 -0.56
CA ARG A 6 -13.06 0.10 -0.57
C ARG A 6 -12.71 1.09 -1.68
N ALA A 7 -13.73 1.75 -2.24
CA ALA A 7 -13.56 2.86 -3.17
C ALA A 7 -12.96 4.11 -2.50
N GLY A 8 -12.40 5.02 -3.29
CA GLY A 8 -11.72 6.23 -2.82
C GLY A 8 -10.33 5.91 -2.26
N VAL A 9 -9.48 5.32 -3.08
CA VAL A 9 -8.16 4.79 -2.73
C VAL A 9 -7.30 5.84 -2.04
N HIS A 10 -6.72 5.44 -0.90
CA HIS A 10 -5.72 6.21 -0.16
C HIS A 10 -4.40 5.43 -0.11
N ILE A 11 -3.41 5.99 0.58
CA ILE A 11 -2.04 5.48 0.59
C ILE A 11 -1.92 4.00 0.93
N ASP A 12 -2.56 3.51 2.00
CA ASP A 12 -2.45 2.09 2.39
C ASP A 12 -3.07 1.16 1.34
N ARG A 13 -4.22 1.52 0.75
CA ARG A 13 -4.84 0.75 -0.35
C ARG A 13 -4.00 0.74 -1.62
N ALA A 14 -3.43 1.89 -1.99
CA ALA A 14 -2.56 1.98 -3.15
C ALA A 14 -1.28 1.14 -2.94
N ALA A 15 -0.67 1.25 -1.75
CA ALA A 15 0.51 0.50 -1.38
C ALA A 15 0.25 -1.01 -1.34
N CYS A 16 -0.86 -1.44 -0.71
CA CYS A 16 -1.28 -2.83 -0.68
C CYS A 16 -1.52 -3.39 -2.08
N ALA A 17 -2.22 -2.64 -2.95
CA ALA A 17 -2.46 -3.08 -4.32
C ALA A 17 -1.16 -3.23 -5.12
N TRP A 18 -0.22 -2.29 -4.96
CA TRP A 18 1.13 -2.40 -5.54
C TRP A 18 1.87 -3.63 -5.01
N LEU A 19 1.91 -3.83 -3.69
CA LEU A 19 2.59 -4.95 -3.04
C LEU A 19 2.02 -6.30 -3.49
N LEU A 20 0.70 -6.43 -3.48
CA LEU A 20 -0.02 -7.63 -3.93
C LEU A 20 0.31 -7.92 -5.39
N ARG A 21 0.18 -6.93 -6.28
CA ARG A 21 0.47 -7.14 -7.71
C ARG A 21 1.92 -7.50 -7.96
N ARG A 22 2.87 -6.91 -7.24
CA ARG A 22 4.30 -7.07 -7.52
C ARG A 22 4.93 -8.31 -6.88
N PHE A 23 4.49 -8.69 -5.69
CA PHE A 23 5.16 -9.73 -4.88
C PHE A 23 4.30 -10.94 -4.55
N VAL A 24 2.97 -10.88 -4.75
CA VAL A 24 2.05 -11.96 -4.36
C VAL A 24 1.32 -12.54 -5.56
N ASP A 25 0.70 -11.70 -6.40
CA ASP A 25 -0.13 -12.08 -7.53
C ASP A 25 0.09 -11.13 -8.73
N PRO A 26 1.04 -11.45 -9.64
CA PRO A 26 1.29 -10.68 -10.86
C PRO A 26 0.07 -10.49 -11.77
N GLY A 27 -0.96 -11.35 -11.64
CA GLY A 27 -2.22 -11.27 -12.36
C GLY A 27 -3.35 -10.61 -11.57
N ALA A 28 -3.03 -9.79 -10.54
CA ALA A 28 -4.01 -9.14 -9.69
C ALA A 28 -4.89 -8.14 -10.47
N VAL A 29 -6.20 -8.40 -10.44
CA VAL A 29 -7.26 -7.50 -10.91
C VAL A 29 -7.95 -6.90 -9.69
N PHE A 30 -7.97 -5.58 -9.59
CA PHE A 30 -8.55 -4.88 -8.44
C PHE A 30 -9.99 -4.45 -8.71
N VAL A 31 -10.82 -4.54 -7.70
CA VAL A 31 -12.23 -4.15 -7.71
C VAL A 31 -12.47 -3.23 -6.52
N PHE A 32 -13.19 -2.15 -6.75
CA PHE A 32 -13.48 -1.14 -5.73
C PHE A 32 -14.96 -1.18 -5.37
N VAL A 33 -15.25 -1.30 -4.08
CA VAL A 33 -16.63 -1.38 -3.57
C VAL A 33 -16.93 -0.20 -2.66
N ALA A 34 -18.14 0.34 -2.76
CA ALA A 34 -18.59 1.40 -1.85
C ALA A 34 -18.93 0.84 -0.46
N ASP A 35 -19.46 -0.38 -0.41
CA ASP A 35 -19.82 -1.08 0.82
C ASP A 35 -19.04 -2.41 0.90
N PRO A 36 -18.33 -2.69 2.01
CA PRO A 36 -17.72 -4.00 2.30
C PRO A 36 -18.63 -5.21 2.07
N ALA A 37 -19.94 -5.08 2.29
CA ALA A 37 -20.90 -6.16 2.04
C ALA A 37 -21.07 -6.50 0.54
N GLN A 38 -20.55 -5.65 -0.36
CA GLN A 38 -20.60 -5.83 -1.82
C GLN A 38 -19.33 -6.47 -2.39
N VAL A 39 -18.38 -6.91 -1.55
CA VAL A 39 -17.21 -7.65 -2.02
C VAL A 39 -17.67 -8.89 -2.81
N PRO A 40 -17.23 -9.07 -4.07
CA PRO A 40 -17.58 -10.24 -4.86
C PRO A 40 -17.08 -11.53 -4.21
N ALA A 41 -17.88 -12.60 -4.29
CA ALA A 41 -17.53 -13.90 -3.71
C ALA A 41 -16.27 -14.53 -4.32
N ASP A 42 -15.88 -14.11 -5.53
CA ASP A 42 -14.68 -14.54 -6.23
C ASP A 42 -13.48 -13.59 -6.06
N ALA A 43 -13.59 -12.59 -5.17
CA ALA A 43 -12.53 -11.63 -4.88
C ALA A 43 -12.01 -11.78 -3.44
N THR A 44 -10.69 -11.66 -3.28
CA THR A 44 -10.05 -11.63 -1.95
C THR A 44 -10.06 -10.20 -1.41
N PRO A 45 -10.72 -9.92 -0.27
CA PRO A 45 -10.75 -8.57 0.27
C PRO A 45 -9.45 -8.17 0.96
N PHE A 46 -9.07 -6.90 0.85
CA PHE A 46 -7.98 -6.26 1.60
C PHE A 46 -8.31 -4.80 1.91
N ASP A 47 -7.74 -4.25 2.98
CA ASP A 47 -8.09 -2.94 3.56
C ASP A 47 -9.61 -2.72 3.75
N VAL A 48 -10.27 -3.79 4.21
CA VAL A 48 -11.69 -3.78 4.57
C VAL A 48 -11.80 -4.16 6.04
N PRO A 49 -12.53 -3.41 6.88
CA PRO A 49 -12.64 -3.75 8.29
C PRO A 49 -13.09 -5.19 8.52
N GLY A 50 -12.35 -5.92 9.36
CA GLY A 50 -12.68 -7.28 9.77
C GLY A 50 -12.21 -8.40 8.83
N VAL A 51 -11.47 -8.11 7.76
CA VAL A 51 -10.87 -9.14 6.90
C VAL A 51 -9.41 -9.43 7.27
N ASP A 52 -8.89 -10.59 6.86
CA ASP A 52 -7.54 -11.04 7.20
C ASP A 52 -6.45 -10.04 6.77
N LEU A 53 -6.60 -9.42 5.59
CA LEU A 53 -5.65 -8.45 5.04
C LEU A 53 -6.12 -7.01 5.32
N SER A 54 -6.29 -6.66 6.59
CA SER A 54 -6.67 -5.31 7.03
C SER A 54 -5.77 -4.84 8.18
N HIS A 55 -6.15 -3.75 8.84
CA HIS A 55 -5.51 -3.29 10.06
C HIS A 55 -5.70 -4.32 11.17
N HIS A 56 -4.60 -4.69 11.84
CA HIS A 56 -4.64 -5.61 12.99
C HIS A 56 -3.77 -5.10 14.12
N GLY A 57 -4.38 -4.85 15.28
CA GLY A 57 -3.68 -4.30 16.43
C GLY A 57 -3.12 -2.91 16.13
N ARG A 58 -1.79 -2.81 16.04
CA ARG A 58 -1.10 -1.56 15.68
C ARG A 58 -0.60 -1.54 14.25
N ASP A 59 -0.86 -2.57 13.46
CA ASP A 59 -0.30 -2.66 12.11
C ASP A 59 -1.32 -2.17 11.08
N CYS A 60 -0.87 -1.41 10.08
CA CYS A 60 -1.68 -1.04 8.91
C CYS A 60 -1.88 -2.24 7.97
N SER A 61 -2.74 -2.13 6.96
CA SER A 61 -3.00 -3.23 6.03
C SER A 61 -1.74 -3.67 5.30
N PHE A 62 -0.85 -2.74 4.92
CA PHE A 62 0.43 -3.07 4.28
C PHE A 62 1.31 -3.97 5.15
N GLU A 63 1.47 -3.63 6.44
CA GLU A 63 2.23 -4.43 7.39
C GLU A 63 1.59 -5.83 7.57
N THR A 64 0.27 -5.90 7.66
CA THR A 64 -0.46 -7.17 7.71
C THR A 64 -0.19 -8.02 6.48
N VAL A 65 -0.21 -7.46 5.27
CA VAL A 65 0.09 -8.19 4.03
C VAL A 65 1.53 -8.72 4.06
N LEU A 66 2.51 -7.92 4.46
CA LEU A 66 3.90 -8.37 4.59
C LEU A 66 4.02 -9.58 5.52
N ARG A 67 3.38 -9.53 6.69
CA ARG A 67 3.40 -10.63 7.65
C ARG A 67 2.68 -11.86 7.12
N ARG A 68 1.49 -11.69 6.54
CA ARG A 68 0.64 -12.79 6.07
C ARG A 68 1.28 -13.61 4.95
N TYR A 69 2.09 -12.98 4.11
CA TYR A 69 2.82 -13.60 3.01
C TYR A 69 4.31 -13.80 3.30
N GLU A 70 4.74 -13.61 4.56
CA GLU A 70 6.12 -13.83 4.99
C GLU A 70 7.17 -13.05 4.15
N LEU A 71 6.81 -11.83 3.72
CA LEU A 71 7.68 -10.97 2.93
C LEU A 71 8.69 -10.28 3.85
N THR A 72 9.94 -10.77 3.83
CA THR A 72 11.01 -10.32 4.74
C THR A 72 12.02 -9.36 4.11
N ASP A 73 11.74 -8.83 2.91
CA ASP A 73 12.62 -7.85 2.27
C ASP A 73 12.71 -6.57 3.12
N PRO A 74 13.89 -6.17 3.62
CA PRO A 74 14.03 -4.98 4.45
C PRO A 74 13.59 -3.69 3.74
N VAL A 75 13.67 -3.63 2.41
CA VAL A 75 13.19 -2.48 1.64
C VAL A 75 11.67 -2.36 1.73
N LEU A 76 10.95 -3.49 1.68
CA LEU A 76 9.50 -3.49 1.87
C LEU A 76 9.12 -3.05 3.28
N TRP A 77 9.89 -3.44 4.31
CA TRP A 77 9.66 -2.98 5.68
C TRP A 77 9.97 -1.49 5.88
N ARG A 78 10.88 -0.90 5.09
CA ARG A 78 11.06 0.57 5.07
C ARG A 78 9.86 1.27 4.44
N ILE A 79 9.32 0.73 3.35
CA ILE A 79 8.06 1.22 2.76
C ILE A 79 6.89 1.04 3.74
N ALA A 80 6.86 -0.04 4.51
CA ALA A 80 5.83 -0.25 5.53
C ALA A 80 5.83 0.87 6.58
N ALA A 81 7.01 1.29 7.04
CA ALA A 81 7.13 2.42 7.96
C ALA A 81 6.60 3.74 7.34
N LEU A 82 6.94 4.00 6.08
CA LEU A 82 6.42 5.14 5.32
C LEU A 82 4.88 5.12 5.22
N VAL A 83 4.30 3.99 4.82
CA VAL A 83 2.86 3.83 4.66
C VAL A 83 2.15 3.92 6.00
N HIS A 84 2.73 3.35 7.06
CA HIS A 84 2.19 3.42 8.41
C HIS A 84 2.05 4.85 8.91
N GLU A 85 3.12 5.65 8.83
CA GLU A 85 3.05 7.05 9.28
C GLU A 85 2.08 7.87 8.43
N ALA A 86 1.99 7.58 7.13
CA ALA A 86 1.06 8.27 6.26
C ALA A 86 -0.41 7.95 6.53
N ASP A 87 -0.70 6.71 6.96
CA ASP A 87 -2.08 6.24 7.16
C ASP A 87 -2.58 6.39 8.59
N LEU A 88 -1.73 6.08 9.58
CA LEU A 88 -2.08 6.09 11.01
C LEU A 88 -1.63 7.36 11.76
N ASP A 89 -0.54 8.01 11.32
CA ASP A 89 0.00 9.25 11.91
C ASP A 89 0.14 9.18 13.46
N ASP A 90 0.61 8.04 13.98
CA ASP A 90 0.74 7.78 15.42
C ASP A 90 2.18 8.02 15.95
N GLY A 91 3.12 8.39 15.07
CA GLY A 91 4.51 8.70 15.39
C GLY A 91 5.35 7.48 15.77
N ARG A 92 4.97 6.27 15.32
CA ARG A 92 5.68 5.02 15.61
C ARG A 92 7.02 4.91 14.89
N TYR A 93 7.13 5.45 13.68
CA TYR A 93 8.30 5.40 12.82
C TYR A 93 8.79 6.80 12.44
N ASP A 94 10.12 6.93 12.27
CA ASP A 94 10.74 8.13 11.72
C ASP A 94 10.74 8.05 10.18
N ALA A 95 9.65 8.56 9.59
CA ALA A 95 9.41 8.64 8.14
C ALA A 95 9.00 10.08 7.75
N PRO A 96 9.93 11.05 7.77
CA PRO A 96 9.64 12.47 7.49
C PRO A 96 9.06 12.70 6.08
N GLU A 97 9.24 11.78 5.16
CA GLU A 97 8.70 11.80 3.80
C GLU A 97 7.20 11.41 3.73
N ALA A 98 6.65 10.81 4.78
CA ALA A 98 5.28 10.30 4.82
C ALA A 98 4.20 11.37 4.56
N PRO A 99 4.22 12.56 5.19
CA PRO A 99 3.19 13.57 4.94
C PRO A 99 3.16 14.06 3.49
N GLY A 100 4.34 14.19 2.86
CA GLY A 100 4.44 14.61 1.46
C GLY A 100 3.93 13.53 0.50
N PHE A 101 4.26 12.27 0.79
CA PHE A 101 3.81 11.13 0.00
C PHE A 101 2.30 10.91 0.12
N ASP A 102 1.76 11.01 1.34
CA ASP A 102 0.32 10.98 1.60
C ASP A 102 -0.43 12.09 0.85
N LEU A 103 0.04 13.34 0.96
CA LEU A 103 -0.54 14.48 0.25
C LEU A 103 -0.62 14.24 -1.26
N ALA A 104 0.47 13.74 -1.87
CA ALA A 104 0.51 13.46 -3.30
C ALA A 104 -0.55 12.42 -3.70
N LEU A 105 -0.67 11.31 -2.95
CA LEU A 105 -1.64 10.26 -3.25
C LEU A 105 -3.08 10.71 -3.00
N ARG A 106 -3.34 11.45 -1.92
CA ARG A 106 -4.67 12.03 -1.65
C ARG A 106 -5.07 13.02 -2.72
N ALA A 107 -4.17 13.91 -3.14
CA ALA A 107 -4.44 14.87 -4.20
C ALA A 107 -4.81 14.15 -5.53
N LEU A 108 -4.12 13.06 -5.87
CA LEU A 108 -4.47 12.23 -7.02
C LEU A 108 -5.88 11.62 -6.88
N SER A 109 -6.22 11.08 -5.71
CA SER A 109 -7.56 10.51 -5.47
C SER A 109 -8.70 11.52 -5.54
N MET A 110 -8.42 12.82 -5.42
CA MET A 110 -9.42 13.89 -5.55
C MET A 110 -9.74 14.23 -7.00
N VAL A 111 -8.87 13.87 -7.95
CA VAL A 111 -8.99 14.25 -9.37
C VAL A 111 -9.08 13.06 -10.32
N GLU A 112 -8.72 11.86 -9.86
CA GLU A 112 -8.75 10.62 -10.63
C GLU A 112 -9.67 9.56 -9.99
N GLY A 113 -10.13 8.61 -10.81
CA GLY A 113 -10.81 7.40 -10.33
C GLY A 113 -9.83 6.36 -9.77
N ASP A 114 -10.33 5.44 -8.94
CA ASP A 114 -9.51 4.46 -8.19
C ASP A 114 -8.57 3.61 -9.07
N GLU A 115 -9.05 3.12 -10.21
CA GLU A 115 -8.23 2.37 -11.17
C GLU A 115 -7.04 3.20 -11.65
N ARG A 116 -7.30 4.47 -12.00
CA ARG A 116 -6.27 5.39 -12.50
C ARG A 116 -5.30 5.79 -11.40
N VAL A 117 -5.75 5.94 -10.15
CA VAL A 117 -4.87 6.16 -8.99
C VAL A 117 -3.89 4.99 -8.85
N LEU A 118 -4.33 3.74 -8.97
CA LEU A 118 -3.42 2.58 -8.90
C LEU A 118 -2.42 2.55 -10.06
N GLU A 119 -2.85 2.91 -11.28
CA GLU A 119 -1.94 3.01 -12.43
C GLU A 119 -0.87 4.08 -12.25
N LEU A 120 -1.22 5.24 -11.69
CA LEU A 120 -0.30 6.36 -11.47
C LEU A 120 0.66 6.11 -10.30
N THR A 121 0.16 5.48 -9.23
CA THR A 121 0.94 5.23 -8.01
C THR A 121 1.83 4.00 -8.10
N GLY A 122 1.51 3.03 -8.96
CA GLY A 122 2.34 1.83 -9.17
C GLY A 122 3.81 2.15 -9.50
N PRO A 123 4.10 2.93 -10.57
CA PRO A 123 5.45 3.35 -10.89
C PRO A 123 6.11 4.22 -9.81
N LEU A 124 5.31 4.95 -9.02
CA LEU A 124 5.82 5.76 -7.92
C LEU A 124 6.35 4.85 -6.79
N PHE A 125 5.59 3.82 -6.40
CA PHE A 125 6.06 2.81 -5.44
C PHE A 125 7.26 2.01 -5.98
N ASP A 126 7.30 1.71 -7.28
CA ASP A 126 8.49 1.12 -7.91
C ASP A 126 9.73 2.00 -7.73
N GLY A 127 9.57 3.32 -7.91
CA GLY A 127 10.61 4.32 -7.69
C GLY A 127 11.06 4.40 -6.23
N VAL A 128 10.12 4.46 -5.29
CA VAL A 128 10.40 4.47 -3.85
C VAL A 128 11.13 3.18 -3.42
N TYR A 129 10.69 2.03 -3.91
CA TYR A 129 11.36 0.75 -3.66
C TYR A 129 12.80 0.76 -4.16
N GLU A 130 13.05 1.19 -5.40
CA GLU A 130 14.42 1.24 -5.92
C GLU A 130 15.27 2.32 -5.22
N PHE A 131 14.68 3.44 -4.80
CA PHE A 131 15.35 4.47 -4.01
C PHE A 131 15.85 3.90 -2.68
N PHE A 132 14.96 3.31 -1.86
CA PHE A 132 15.34 2.71 -0.58
C PHE A 132 16.27 1.50 -0.76
N ARG A 133 16.11 0.73 -1.84
CA ARG A 133 17.03 -0.36 -2.18
C ARG A 133 18.44 0.17 -2.45
N ARG A 134 18.59 1.27 -3.20
CA ARG A 134 19.89 1.89 -3.45
C ARG A 134 20.48 2.51 -2.19
N GLU A 135 19.65 3.17 -1.39
CA GLU A 135 20.07 3.70 -0.09
C GLU A 135 20.67 2.58 0.79
N LEU A 136 19.96 1.45 0.92
CA LEU A 136 20.41 0.29 1.67
C LEU A 136 21.73 -0.28 1.14
N LEU A 137 21.89 -0.39 -0.18
CA LEU A 137 23.10 -0.92 -0.80
C LEU A 137 24.30 0.04 -0.70
N LEU A 138 24.07 1.35 -0.72
CA LEU A 138 25.11 2.38 -0.67
C LEU A 138 25.47 2.77 0.77
N GLY A 139 24.59 2.52 1.73
CA GLY A 139 24.71 3.02 3.11
C GLY A 139 24.56 4.54 3.22
N ARG A 140 23.94 5.18 2.21
CA ARG A 140 23.69 6.62 2.12
C ARG A 140 22.58 6.89 1.10
N GLU A 141 21.94 8.05 1.18
CA GLU A 141 20.94 8.47 0.20
C GLU A 141 21.51 8.47 -1.24
N PRO A 142 20.76 7.92 -2.22
CA PRO A 142 21.10 7.99 -3.62
C PRO A 142 20.88 9.40 -4.18
N SER A 143 21.79 9.84 -5.05
CA SER A 143 21.78 11.15 -5.73
C SER A 143 20.82 11.22 -6.90
#